data_AF-B7GD63-F1
#
_entry.id   AF-B7GD63-F1
#
_cell.length_a   1.000
_cell.length_b   1.000
_cell.length_c   1.000
_cell.angle_alpha   90.00
_cell.angle_beta   90.00
_cell.angle_gamma   90.00
#
_symmetry.space_group_name_H-M   'P 1'
#
loop_
_entity.id
_entity.type
_entity.pdbx_description
1 polymer ?
#
loop_
_entity_poly.entity_id
_entity_poly.type
_entity_poly.pdbx_seq_one_letter_code
_entity_poly.pdbx_strand_id
1 'polypeptide(L)'
;MRSPTLITRYLTVEWSHSVSQIAPLKMAAVTHFILPDLPQAVAEGDRKAWRESTILTRRIRTMKQGVDKILIVGGNEKDQGLISTTKAIQVATEVTDVPVWCVANPNDRESFASLESKAHSGASGVVTQPLLCSHAIDVFNSYKEAGLHCVAGIAFPKSVEGLHFWLKLLGQPDLVKDEVFQSHIAHFDGGKSSLDWAKAQVAHLAGTDSLHFMPMRNSLDLKNLLSDRKLLKVAEKQ
;
A
#
# COMPACT_ATOMS: atom_id res chain seq x y z
N MET A 1 -6.46 32.18 8.13
CA MET A 1 -5.90 30.80 8.11
C MET A 1 -6.56 30.05 6.97
N ARG A 2 -5.80 29.54 6.00
CA ARG A 2 -6.35 28.73 4.90
C ARG A 2 -6.60 27.33 5.43
N SER A 3 -7.82 26.82 5.29
CA SER A 3 -8.16 25.43 5.62
C SER A 3 -7.31 24.48 4.77
N PRO A 4 -6.71 23.42 5.35
CA PRO A 4 -5.91 22.46 4.59
C PRO A 4 -6.78 21.79 3.52
N THR A 5 -6.34 21.92 2.27
CA THR A 5 -6.95 21.40 1.05
C THR A 5 -6.62 19.89 0.99
N LEU A 6 -7.61 19.00 1.12
CA LEU A 6 -7.44 17.57 1.45
C LEU A 6 -7.67 16.63 0.26
N ILE A 7 -6.61 15.92 -0.14
CA ILE A 7 -6.54 14.73 -1.03
C ILE A 7 -7.10 14.93 -2.45
N THR A 8 -6.21 15.00 -3.43
CA THR A 8 -6.61 15.49 -4.75
C THR A 8 -6.83 14.41 -5.83
N ARG A 9 -6.18 13.23 -5.86
CA ARG A 9 -6.17 12.47 -7.14
C ARG A 9 -6.28 10.95 -7.16
N TYR A 10 -5.91 10.19 -6.12
CA TYR A 10 -6.03 8.71 -6.20
C TYR A 10 -6.47 8.08 -4.88
N LEU A 11 -7.50 7.24 -4.99
CA LEU A 11 -8.01 6.36 -3.93
C LEU A 11 -7.88 4.91 -4.40
N THR A 12 -7.06 4.14 -3.70
CA THR A 12 -7.01 2.68 -3.88
C THR A 12 -7.39 2.01 -2.55
N VAL A 13 -8.06 0.86 -2.61
CA VAL A 13 -8.48 0.12 -1.42
C VAL A 13 -8.00 -1.32 -1.58
N GLU A 14 -7.48 -1.91 -0.52
CA GLU A 14 -7.20 -3.34 -0.49
C GLU A 14 -8.47 -4.13 -0.83
N TRP A 15 -8.40 -5.00 -1.84
CA TRP A 15 -9.56 -5.73 -2.32
C TRP A 15 -10.02 -6.76 -1.28
N SER A 16 -11.24 -6.58 -0.76
CA SER A 16 -11.99 -7.62 -0.06
C SER A 16 -13.41 -7.69 -0.61
N HIS A 17 -14.07 -8.84 -0.47
CA HIS A 17 -15.47 -9.01 -0.93
C HIS A 17 -16.44 -7.99 -0.28
N SER A 18 -16.10 -7.48 0.90
CA SER A 18 -16.87 -6.44 1.59
C SER A 18 -16.63 -5.03 1.05
N VAL A 19 -15.49 -4.80 0.38
CA VAL A 19 -15.10 -3.49 -0.20
C VAL A 19 -15.73 -3.30 -1.58
N SER A 20 -15.96 -4.37 -2.35
CA SER A 20 -16.61 -4.30 -3.68
C SER A 20 -18.06 -3.82 -3.65
N GLN A 21 -18.69 -3.81 -2.46
CA GLN A 21 -20.07 -3.33 -2.23
C GLN A 21 -20.13 -1.84 -1.85
N ILE A 22 -18.99 -1.20 -1.60
CA ILE A 22 -18.93 0.24 -1.41
C ILE A 22 -19.05 0.85 -2.82
N ALA A 23 -20.18 1.50 -3.10
CA ALA A 23 -20.59 2.12 -4.37
C ALA A 23 -19.42 2.73 -5.18
N PRO A 24 -19.52 2.85 -6.53
CA PRO A 24 -18.36 3.07 -7.40
C PRO A 24 -17.80 4.48 -7.19
N LEU A 25 -16.99 4.63 -6.16
CA LEU A 25 -15.87 5.55 -6.20
C LEU A 25 -15.13 5.19 -7.48
N LYS A 26 -14.83 6.19 -8.30
CA LYS A 26 -13.97 6.05 -9.48
C LYS A 26 -12.56 5.66 -9.00
N MET A 27 -12.43 4.46 -8.45
CA MET A 27 -11.17 3.82 -8.17
C MET A 27 -10.57 3.56 -9.55
N ALA A 28 -9.41 4.13 -9.82
CA ALA A 28 -8.66 3.76 -11.01
C ALA A 28 -8.58 2.22 -11.05
N ALA A 29 -8.77 1.61 -12.22
CA ALA A 29 -8.83 0.16 -12.35
C ALA A 29 -7.43 -0.43 -12.13
N VAL A 30 -7.06 -0.64 -10.86
CA VAL A 30 -5.77 -1.20 -10.46
C VAL A 30 -5.92 -2.72 -10.33
N THR A 31 -5.26 -3.48 -11.21
CA THR A 31 -5.12 -4.93 -11.06
C THR A 31 -3.89 -5.23 -10.22
N HIS A 32 -4.11 -5.94 -9.11
CA HIS A 32 -3.05 -6.30 -8.16
C HIS A 32 -2.38 -7.60 -8.61
N PHE A 33 -1.05 -7.60 -8.74
CA PHE A 33 -0.25 -8.80 -8.95
C PHE A 33 0.46 -9.17 -7.66
N ILE A 34 -0.22 -10.03 -6.88
CA ILE A 34 0.43 -10.70 -5.76
C ILE A 34 1.34 -11.77 -6.38
N LEU A 35 2.67 -11.56 -6.29
CA LEU A 35 3.61 -12.61 -6.65
C LEU A 35 3.35 -13.80 -5.71
N PRO A 36 3.39 -15.04 -6.20
CA PRO A 36 3.13 -16.19 -5.37
C PRO A 36 4.37 -16.51 -4.52
N ASP A 37 4.60 -15.67 -3.53
CA ASP A 37 5.53 -15.94 -2.43
C ASP A 37 4.78 -16.59 -1.25
N LEU A 38 3.74 -17.37 -1.57
CA LEU A 38 3.13 -18.31 -0.63
C LEU A 38 3.58 -19.70 -1.05
N PRO A 39 4.49 -20.37 -0.31
CA PRO A 39 5.00 -21.71 -0.67
C PRO A 39 3.92 -22.79 -0.75
N GLN A 40 2.69 -22.51 -0.26
CA GLN A 40 1.52 -23.38 -0.42
C GLN A 40 0.68 -23.11 -1.69
N ALA A 41 0.91 -21.98 -2.38
CA ALA A 41 0.14 -21.57 -3.56
C ALA A 41 0.80 -21.97 -4.89
N VAL A 42 2.06 -22.42 -4.87
CA VAL A 42 2.81 -22.86 -6.06
C VAL A 42 3.05 -24.36 -5.96
N ALA A 43 2.53 -25.13 -6.91
CA ALA A 43 2.83 -26.55 -7.01
C ALA A 43 4.34 -26.76 -7.24
N GLU A 44 4.93 -27.79 -6.66
CA GLU A 44 6.37 -28.08 -6.74
C GLU A 44 6.89 -28.09 -8.20
N GLY A 45 6.09 -28.62 -9.14
CA GLY A 45 6.41 -28.65 -10.57
C GLY A 45 6.53 -27.27 -11.24
N ASP A 46 5.93 -26.23 -10.67
CA ASP A 46 5.94 -24.87 -11.23
C ASP A 46 7.09 -24.00 -10.70
N ARG A 47 7.80 -24.43 -9.63
CA ARG A 47 8.87 -23.63 -9.00
C ARG A 47 9.97 -23.23 -9.98
N LYS A 48 10.40 -24.15 -10.85
CA LYS A 48 11.43 -23.88 -11.88
C LYS A 48 10.96 -22.79 -12.85
N ALA A 49 9.72 -22.87 -13.33
CA ALA A 49 9.18 -21.92 -14.28
C ALA A 49 8.89 -20.53 -13.66
N TRP A 50 8.72 -20.46 -12.33
CA TRP A 50 8.72 -19.19 -11.58
C TRP A 50 10.13 -18.60 -11.44
N ARG A 51 11.14 -19.42 -11.13
CA ARG A 51 12.56 -19.00 -11.11
C ARG A 51 12.99 -18.44 -12.46
N GLU A 52 12.59 -19.11 -13.54
CA GLU A 52 12.87 -18.71 -14.93
C GLU A 52 11.96 -17.59 -15.43
N SER A 53 11.05 -17.07 -14.60
CA SER A 53 10.12 -15.98 -14.93
C SER A 53 9.12 -16.27 -16.07
N THR A 54 9.10 -17.49 -16.60
CA THR A 54 8.23 -17.91 -17.70
C THR A 54 6.74 -17.80 -17.34
N ILE A 55 6.36 -18.21 -16.12
CA ILE A 55 4.97 -18.11 -15.67
C ILE A 55 4.54 -16.65 -15.49
N LEU A 56 5.40 -15.82 -14.90
CA LEU A 56 5.12 -14.40 -14.69
C LEU A 56 4.90 -13.68 -16.02
N THR A 57 5.81 -13.87 -16.98
CA THR A 57 5.70 -13.30 -18.33
C THR A 57 4.39 -13.70 -19.01
N ARG A 58 4.05 -14.99 -18.98
CA ARG A 58 2.79 -15.48 -19.57
C ARG A 58 1.57 -14.81 -18.92
N ARG A 59 1.54 -14.76 -17.58
CA ARG A 59 0.46 -14.14 -16.81
C ARG A 59 0.27 -12.66 -17.15
N ILE A 60 1.36 -11.88 -17.18
CA ILE A 60 1.30 -10.45 -17.51
C ILE A 60 0.78 -10.23 -18.93
N ARG A 61 1.29 -10.98 -19.92
CA ARG A 61 0.82 -10.86 -21.32
C ARG A 61 -0.67 -11.15 -21.48
N THR A 62 -1.19 -12.12 -20.74
CA THR A 62 -2.63 -12.46 -20.78
C THR A 62 -3.49 -11.39 -20.09
N MET A 63 -3.02 -10.81 -18.99
CA MET A 63 -3.83 -9.91 -18.17
C MET A 63 -3.71 -8.43 -18.51
N LYS A 64 -2.69 -8.00 -19.27
CA LYS A 64 -2.45 -6.57 -19.49
C LYS A 64 -3.58 -5.85 -20.25
N GLN A 65 -4.50 -6.58 -20.89
CA GLN A 65 -5.64 -5.99 -21.57
C GLN A 65 -6.65 -5.42 -20.57
N GLY A 66 -6.92 -4.12 -20.64
CA GLY A 66 -7.89 -3.44 -19.77
C GLY A 66 -7.40 -3.13 -18.36
N VAL A 67 -6.08 -3.16 -18.13
CA VAL A 67 -5.46 -2.86 -16.84
C VAL A 67 -4.67 -1.56 -16.93
N ASP A 68 -4.91 -0.62 -16.00
CA ASP A 68 -4.21 0.67 -15.98
C ASP A 68 -2.81 0.58 -15.37
N LYS A 69 -2.62 -0.31 -14.39
CA LYS A 69 -1.39 -0.47 -13.59
C LYS A 69 -1.23 -1.90 -13.10
N ILE A 70 0.01 -2.35 -13.01
CA ILE A 70 0.40 -3.64 -12.43
C ILE A 70 1.10 -3.38 -11.11
N LEU A 71 0.51 -3.76 -9.97
CA LEU A 71 1.17 -3.66 -8.67
C LEU A 71 1.89 -4.97 -8.32
N ILE A 72 3.22 -4.94 -8.20
CA ILE A 72 4.04 -6.08 -7.78
C ILE A 72 4.19 -6.07 -6.26
N VAL A 73 3.72 -7.16 -5.63
CA VAL A 73 3.77 -7.36 -4.17
C VAL A 73 4.60 -8.61 -3.87
N GLY A 74 5.58 -8.49 -2.97
CA GLY A 74 6.30 -9.65 -2.43
C GLY A 74 5.55 -10.28 -1.27
N GLY A 75 5.69 -11.59 -1.07
CA GLY A 75 5.04 -12.28 0.04
C GLY A 75 5.77 -12.11 1.36
N ASN A 76 5.09 -12.51 2.44
CA ASN A 76 5.61 -12.43 3.81
C ASN A 76 6.68 -13.50 4.08
N GLU A 77 6.72 -14.58 3.29
CA GLU A 77 7.69 -15.67 3.42
C GLU A 77 8.74 -15.56 2.31
N LYS A 78 9.95 -15.18 2.67
CA LYS A 78 11.08 -15.10 1.74
C LYS A 78 11.66 -16.51 1.53
N ASP A 79 11.12 -17.28 0.59
CA ASP A 79 11.79 -18.50 0.10
C ASP A 79 12.97 -18.07 -0.80
N GLN A 80 14.20 -18.46 -0.44
CA GLN A 80 15.43 -18.11 -1.16
C GLN A 80 15.47 -18.66 -2.61
N GLY A 81 14.51 -19.51 -2.97
CA GLY A 81 14.39 -20.08 -4.30
C GLY A 81 13.38 -19.40 -5.23
N LEU A 82 12.70 -18.31 -4.88
CA LEU A 82 11.71 -17.65 -5.76
C LEU A 82 12.22 -16.32 -6.35
N ILE A 83 11.49 -15.81 -7.34
CA ILE A 83 11.83 -14.55 -8.02
C ILE A 83 11.71 -13.38 -7.03
N SER A 84 12.75 -12.55 -6.92
CA SER A 84 12.69 -11.36 -6.08
C SER A 84 11.72 -10.32 -6.65
N THR A 85 11.16 -9.45 -5.81
CA THR A 85 10.30 -8.35 -6.26
C THR A 85 10.99 -7.44 -7.28
N THR A 86 12.27 -7.13 -7.07
CA THR A 86 13.12 -6.41 -8.02
C THR A 86 13.16 -7.11 -9.39
N LYS A 87 13.44 -8.42 -9.42
CA LYS A 87 13.50 -9.18 -10.68
C LYS A 87 12.13 -9.29 -11.34
N ALA A 88 11.06 -9.44 -10.56
CA ALA A 88 9.70 -9.47 -11.07
C ALA A 88 9.27 -8.14 -11.72
N ILE A 89 9.66 -7.00 -11.13
CA ILE A 89 9.44 -5.67 -11.71
C ILE A 89 10.19 -5.55 -13.03
N GLN A 90 11.46 -5.97 -13.08
CA GLN A 90 12.25 -5.95 -14.31
C GLN A 90 11.56 -6.79 -15.42
N VAL A 91 11.17 -8.02 -15.11
CA VAL A 91 10.47 -8.89 -16.08
C VAL A 91 9.15 -8.26 -16.53
N ALA A 92 8.39 -7.68 -15.60
CA ALA A 92 7.12 -7.06 -15.91
C ALA A 92 7.31 -5.90 -16.90
N THR A 93 8.27 -5.01 -16.65
CA THR A 93 8.55 -3.85 -17.50
C THR A 93 9.12 -4.24 -18.88
N GLU A 94 9.84 -5.35 -18.98
CA GLU A 94 10.33 -5.88 -20.26
C GLU A 94 9.22 -6.44 -21.16
N VAL A 95 8.08 -6.87 -20.58
CA VAL A 95 7.04 -7.62 -21.32
C VAL A 95 5.71 -6.88 -21.43
N THR A 96 5.59 -5.70 -20.83
CA THR A 96 4.38 -4.88 -20.86
C THR A 96 4.70 -3.38 -20.96
N ASP A 97 3.81 -2.65 -21.61
CA ASP A 97 3.75 -1.20 -21.69
C ASP A 97 2.91 -0.58 -20.55
N VAL A 98 2.18 -1.42 -19.81
CA VAL A 98 1.39 -1.00 -18.64
C VAL A 98 2.33 -0.57 -17.50
N PRO A 99 2.09 0.60 -16.86
CA PRO A 99 2.88 1.06 -15.72
C PRO A 99 2.99 0.01 -14.60
N VAL A 100 4.22 -0.32 -14.22
CA VAL A 100 4.53 -1.25 -13.13
C VAL A 100 4.77 -0.47 -11.85
N TRP A 101 4.11 -0.89 -10.77
CA TRP A 101 4.13 -0.29 -9.45
C TRP A 101 4.62 -1.31 -8.43
N CYS A 102 5.06 -0.86 -7.27
CA CYS A 102 5.53 -1.74 -6.20
C CYS A 102 5.03 -1.32 -4.82
N VAL A 103 5.29 -2.17 -3.82
CA VAL A 103 5.03 -1.85 -2.41
C VAL A 103 6.30 -1.49 -1.64
N ALA A 104 6.18 -0.56 -0.68
CA ALA A 104 7.25 -0.17 0.23
C ALA A 104 6.76 -0.08 1.68
N ASN A 105 7.67 -0.29 2.64
CA ASN A 105 7.37 -0.20 4.06
C ASN A 105 8.10 1.00 4.67
N PRO A 106 7.45 2.18 4.78
CA PRO A 106 8.09 3.37 5.33
C PRO A 106 8.43 3.24 6.82
N ASN A 107 7.86 2.26 7.51
CA ASN A 107 8.18 1.99 8.91
C ASN A 107 9.55 1.32 9.11
N ASP A 108 10.15 0.79 8.04
CA ASP A 108 11.51 0.27 8.03
C ASP A 108 12.46 1.34 7.49
N ARG A 109 13.46 1.76 8.27
CA ARG A 109 14.43 2.78 7.86
C ARG A 109 15.32 2.31 6.71
N GLU A 110 15.52 1.00 6.58
CA GLU A 110 16.35 0.40 5.54
C GLU A 110 15.58 0.18 4.23
N SER A 111 14.26 0.42 4.24
CA SER A 111 13.38 0.21 3.08
C SER A 111 13.74 1.06 1.86
N PHE A 112 14.42 2.20 2.05
CA PHE A 112 14.80 3.10 0.97
C PHE A 112 15.71 2.42 -0.06
N ALA A 113 16.75 1.71 0.37
CA ALA A 113 17.65 0.99 -0.53
C ALA A 113 16.90 -0.09 -1.35
N SER A 114 15.94 -0.78 -0.73
CA SER A 114 15.08 -1.72 -1.44
C SER A 114 14.19 -1.02 -2.48
N LEU A 115 13.67 0.16 -2.16
CA LEU A 115 12.86 0.95 -3.09
C LEU A 115 13.69 1.45 -4.27
N GLU A 116 14.89 1.98 -4.04
CA GLU A 116 15.79 2.40 -5.11
C GLU A 116 16.04 1.25 -6.08
N SER A 117 16.33 0.05 -5.57
CA SER A 117 16.51 -1.14 -6.42
C SER A 117 15.27 -1.44 -7.29
N LYS A 118 14.07 -1.29 -6.72
CA LYS A 118 12.80 -1.48 -7.45
C LYS A 118 12.58 -0.38 -8.50
N ALA A 119 12.90 0.87 -8.18
CA ALA A 119 12.83 2.00 -9.11
C ALA A 119 13.78 1.80 -10.31
N HIS A 120 15.03 1.43 -10.05
CA HIS A 120 16.02 1.11 -11.09
C HIS A 120 15.61 -0.08 -11.97
N SER A 121 14.79 -1.00 -11.43
CA SER A 121 14.23 -2.12 -12.19
C SER A 121 13.02 -1.73 -13.05
N GLY A 122 12.61 -0.46 -13.02
CA GLY A 122 11.56 0.11 -13.85
C GLY A 122 10.21 0.32 -13.13
N ALA A 123 10.16 0.25 -11.80
CA ALA A 123 8.94 0.65 -11.09
C ALA A 123 8.67 2.16 -11.29
N SER A 124 7.46 2.47 -11.72
CA SER A 124 6.99 3.84 -11.99
C SER A 124 6.21 4.47 -10.83
N GLY A 125 5.84 3.67 -9.82
CA GLY A 125 5.13 4.15 -8.65
C GLY A 125 5.18 3.17 -7.48
N VAL A 126 4.79 3.68 -6.32
CA VAL A 126 4.83 2.97 -5.05
C VAL A 126 3.54 3.19 -4.25
N VAL A 127 3.00 2.10 -3.71
CA VAL A 127 1.97 2.13 -2.68
C VAL A 127 2.64 1.74 -1.36
N THR A 128 2.55 2.60 -0.34
CA THR A 128 3.16 2.28 0.94
C THR A 128 2.27 1.43 1.82
N GLN A 129 2.90 0.65 2.69
CA GLN A 129 2.28 0.19 3.94
C GLN A 129 1.83 1.39 4.81
N PRO A 130 1.00 1.17 5.83
CA PRO A 130 0.54 2.26 6.70
C PRO A 130 1.70 2.97 7.38
N LEU A 131 1.63 4.29 7.52
CA LEU A 131 2.66 5.07 8.23
C LEU A 131 2.31 5.08 9.73
N LEU A 132 3.03 4.31 10.55
CA LEU A 132 2.68 4.06 11.96
C LEU A 132 3.74 4.51 12.97
N CYS A 133 4.87 5.05 12.52
CA CYS A 133 5.96 5.49 13.40
C CYS A 133 6.56 6.82 12.98
N SER A 134 7.35 7.42 13.88
CA SER A 134 7.85 8.78 13.77
C SER A 134 8.62 9.05 12.48
N HIS A 135 9.46 8.10 12.03
CA HIS A 135 10.26 8.27 10.80
C HIS A 135 9.54 7.88 9.52
N ALA A 136 8.34 7.31 9.58
CA ALA A 136 7.66 6.81 8.38
C ALA A 136 7.36 7.92 7.37
N ILE A 137 7.10 9.14 7.84
CA ILE A 137 6.83 10.29 6.98
C ILE A 137 8.09 10.76 6.27
N ASP A 138 9.22 10.81 6.98
CA ASP A 138 10.49 11.22 6.38
C ASP A 138 10.88 10.22 5.29
N VAL A 139 10.78 8.91 5.58
CA VAL A 139 11.04 7.84 4.61
C VAL A 139 10.09 7.95 3.41
N PHE A 140 8.79 8.18 3.64
CA PHE A 140 7.82 8.41 2.56
C PHE A 140 8.17 9.63 1.70
N ASN A 141 8.62 10.73 2.31
CA ASN A 141 9.02 11.93 1.57
C ASN A 141 10.28 11.68 0.73
N SER A 142 11.25 10.93 1.24
CA SER A 142 12.43 10.52 0.46
C SER A 142 12.05 9.71 -0.78
N TYR A 143 10.98 8.91 -0.71
CA TYR A 143 10.47 8.19 -1.90
C TYR A 143 9.96 9.15 -2.98
N LYS A 144 9.30 10.25 -2.58
CA LYS A 144 8.80 11.28 -3.50
C LYS A 144 9.96 12.03 -4.17
N GLU A 145 11.00 12.32 -3.39
CA GLU A 145 12.22 12.99 -3.88
C GLU A 145 12.99 12.13 -4.90
N ALA A 146 12.89 10.79 -4.80
CA ALA A 146 13.41 9.85 -5.79
C ALA A 146 12.63 9.82 -7.13
N GLY A 147 11.61 10.68 -7.30
CA GLY A 147 10.86 10.82 -8.55
C GLY A 147 9.77 9.78 -8.78
N LEU A 148 9.44 8.97 -7.78
CA LEU A 148 8.37 7.97 -7.87
C LEU A 148 6.99 8.58 -7.58
N HIS A 149 5.96 8.12 -8.29
CA HIS A 149 4.59 8.36 -7.89
C HIS A 149 4.28 7.62 -6.59
N CYS A 150 4.09 8.34 -5.48
CA CYS A 150 3.89 7.75 -4.16
C CYS A 150 2.44 7.87 -3.70
N VAL A 151 1.88 6.76 -3.20
CA VAL A 151 0.56 6.68 -2.57
C VAL A 151 0.73 6.27 -1.11
N ALA A 152 0.29 7.12 -0.19
CA ALA A 152 0.45 6.88 1.24
C ALA A 152 -0.62 5.90 1.77
N GLY A 153 -0.18 4.86 2.46
CA GLY A 153 -1.04 3.87 3.09
C GLY A 153 -1.67 4.34 4.40
N ILE A 154 -2.94 4.01 4.61
CA ILE A 154 -3.68 4.26 5.86
C ILE A 154 -4.36 2.97 6.32
N ALA A 155 -4.04 2.52 7.53
CA ALA A 155 -4.66 1.37 8.18
C ALA A 155 -6.03 1.72 8.80
N PHE A 156 -6.81 0.70 9.17
CA PHE A 156 -8.04 0.88 9.97
C PHE A 156 -8.06 -0.02 11.21
N PRO A 157 -7.11 0.15 12.15
CA PRO A 157 -7.12 -0.59 13.42
C PRO A 157 -8.38 -0.21 14.22
N LYS A 158 -9.05 -1.20 14.82
CA LYS A 158 -10.22 -0.99 15.68
C LYS A 158 -9.89 -0.82 17.15
N SER A 159 -8.66 -1.16 17.54
CA SER A 159 -8.20 -1.21 18.91
C SER A 159 -6.67 -1.21 18.98
N VAL A 160 -6.14 -1.18 20.20
CA VAL A 160 -4.70 -1.36 20.48
C VAL A 160 -4.18 -2.70 19.96
N GLU A 161 -4.94 -3.79 20.15
CA GLU A 161 -4.58 -5.11 19.60
C GLU A 161 -4.51 -5.07 18.07
N GLY A 162 -5.40 -4.30 17.43
CA GLY A 162 -5.37 -4.06 16.00
C GLY A 162 -4.10 -3.35 15.54
N LEU A 163 -3.61 -2.37 16.31
CA LEU A 163 -2.32 -1.71 16.03
C LEU A 163 -1.14 -2.67 16.17
N HIS A 164 -1.10 -3.46 17.24
CA HIS A 164 -0.04 -4.46 17.42
C HIS A 164 -0.05 -5.54 16.32
N PHE A 165 -1.24 -5.94 15.86
CA PHE A 165 -1.38 -6.80 14.71
C PHE A 165 -0.69 -6.21 13.47
N TRP A 166 -0.87 -4.91 13.21
CA TRP A 166 -0.18 -4.23 12.12
C TRP A 166 1.34 -4.25 12.27
N LEU A 167 1.90 -3.93 13.45
CA LEU A 167 3.36 -4.00 13.64
C LEU A 167 3.91 -5.40 13.39
N LYS A 168 3.20 -6.43 13.85
CA LYS A 168 3.57 -7.83 13.60
C LYS A 168 3.55 -8.15 12.11
N LEU A 169 2.50 -7.72 11.40
CA LEU A 169 2.38 -7.93 9.95
C LEU A 169 3.50 -7.24 9.18
N LEU A 170 3.93 -6.06 9.65
CA LEU A 170 5.02 -5.29 9.05
C LEU A 170 6.41 -5.82 9.42
N GLY A 171 6.52 -6.80 10.33
CA GLY A 171 7.79 -7.30 10.85
C GLY A 171 8.55 -6.26 11.69
N GLN A 172 7.84 -5.33 12.32
CA GLN A 172 8.41 -4.19 13.05
C GLN A 172 7.90 -4.12 14.51
N PRO A 173 8.00 -5.20 15.31
CA PRO A 173 7.46 -5.23 16.68
C PRO A 173 8.12 -4.21 17.61
N ASP A 174 9.40 -3.87 17.38
CA ASP A 174 10.15 -2.95 18.23
C ASP A 174 9.66 -1.50 18.15
N LEU A 175 8.94 -1.15 17.09
CA LEU A 175 8.28 0.15 16.96
C LEU A 175 7.17 0.37 18.00
N VAL A 176 6.83 -0.64 18.80
CA VAL A 176 5.95 -0.43 19.94
C VAL A 176 6.45 0.69 20.85
N LYS A 177 7.77 0.93 20.95
CA LYS A 177 8.34 1.98 21.80
C LYS A 177 8.41 3.37 21.13
N ASP A 178 8.05 3.47 19.85
CA ASP A 178 8.08 4.72 19.11
C ASP A 178 7.00 5.70 19.61
N GLU A 179 7.34 6.98 19.71
CA GLU A 179 6.45 8.00 20.28
C GLU A 179 5.16 8.19 19.46
N VAL A 180 5.26 8.21 18.13
CA VAL A 180 4.08 8.30 17.27
C VAL A 180 3.22 7.05 17.40
N PHE A 181 3.82 5.86 17.45
CA PHE A 181 3.06 4.63 17.69
C PHE A 181 2.38 4.63 19.06
N GLN A 182 3.06 5.09 20.12
CA GLN A 182 2.49 5.25 21.45
C GLN A 182 1.33 6.26 21.47
N SER A 183 1.40 7.32 20.66
CA SER A 183 0.27 8.24 20.49
C SER A 183 -0.95 7.56 19.87
N HIS A 184 -0.73 6.60 18.96
CA HIS A 184 -1.80 5.81 18.38
C HIS A 184 -2.42 4.86 19.42
N ILE A 185 -1.60 4.23 20.26
CA ILE A 185 -2.10 3.42 21.38
C ILE A 185 -2.96 4.28 22.31
N ALA A 186 -2.45 5.44 22.73
CA ALA A 186 -3.17 6.35 23.62
C ALA A 186 -4.51 6.83 23.04
N HIS A 187 -4.62 6.96 21.71
CA HIS A 187 -5.90 7.25 21.05
C HIS A 187 -6.94 6.17 21.33
N PHE A 188 -6.59 4.89 21.18
CA PHE A 188 -7.51 3.77 21.39
C PHE A 188 -7.74 3.48 22.88
N ASP A 189 -6.74 3.60 23.74
CA ASP A 189 -6.90 3.49 25.19
C ASP A 189 -7.83 4.57 25.75
N GLY A 190 -7.84 5.76 25.13
CA GLY A 190 -8.81 6.82 25.41
C GLY A 190 -10.24 6.54 24.91
N GLY A 191 -10.52 5.35 24.38
CA GLY A 191 -11.84 4.93 23.90
C GLY A 191 -12.27 5.60 22.59
N LYS A 192 -11.35 6.22 21.84
CA LYS A 192 -11.67 6.87 20.57
C LYS A 192 -11.84 5.86 19.44
N SER A 193 -12.66 6.22 18.46
CA SER A 193 -13.02 5.31 17.36
C SER A 193 -11.91 5.18 16.30
N SER A 194 -11.96 4.09 15.54
CA SER A 194 -11.11 3.87 14.36
C SER A 194 -11.40 4.90 13.26
N LEU A 195 -12.66 5.31 13.10
CA LEU A 195 -13.03 6.37 12.17
C LEU A 195 -12.35 7.70 12.53
N ASP A 196 -12.37 8.11 13.80
CA ASP A 196 -11.70 9.33 14.25
C ASP A 196 -10.18 9.25 14.06
N TRP A 197 -9.60 8.08 14.32
CA TRP A 197 -8.19 7.81 14.06
C TRP A 197 -7.87 7.99 12.57
N ALA A 198 -8.65 7.37 11.68
CA ALA A 198 -8.44 7.47 10.23
C ALA A 198 -8.61 8.90 9.71
N LYS A 199 -9.57 9.67 10.25
CA LYS A 199 -9.73 11.10 9.93
C LYS A 199 -8.49 11.91 10.34
N ALA A 200 -7.93 11.64 11.51
CA ALA A 200 -6.69 12.28 11.96
C ALA A 200 -5.51 11.91 11.06
N GLN A 201 -5.37 10.65 10.64
CA GLN A 201 -4.32 10.24 9.69
C GLN A 201 -4.47 10.92 8.33
N VAL A 202 -5.69 10.97 7.80
CA VAL A 202 -6.00 11.70 6.56
C VAL A 202 -5.62 13.17 6.67
N ALA A 203 -5.98 13.83 7.78
CA ALA A 203 -5.62 15.22 8.02
C ALA A 203 -4.10 15.44 8.11
N HIS A 204 -3.39 14.51 8.76
CA HIS A 204 -1.93 14.54 8.84
C HIS A 204 -1.26 14.40 7.46
N LEU A 205 -1.89 13.64 6.56
CA LEU A 205 -1.43 13.41 5.18
C LEU A 205 -2.07 14.36 4.15
N ALA A 206 -2.67 15.47 4.58
CA ALA A 206 -3.38 16.41 3.70
C ALA A 206 -2.51 17.00 2.57
N GLY A 207 -1.18 16.97 2.69
CA GLY A 207 -0.24 17.40 1.64
C GLY A 207 0.16 16.30 0.64
N THR A 208 -0.38 15.09 0.78
CA THR A 208 -0.13 13.99 -0.15
C THR A 208 -1.18 13.96 -1.26
N ASP A 209 -0.76 13.66 -2.49
CA ASP A 209 -1.66 13.71 -3.65
C ASP A 209 -2.61 12.50 -3.72
N SER A 210 -2.31 11.43 -2.96
CA SER A 210 -2.91 10.11 -3.12
C SER A 210 -2.85 9.29 -1.84
N LEU A 211 -3.95 8.60 -1.53
CA LEU A 211 -4.06 7.74 -0.37
C LEU A 211 -4.51 6.32 -0.76
N HIS A 212 -3.95 5.33 -0.08
CA HIS A 212 -4.35 3.93 -0.15
C HIS A 212 -4.95 3.50 1.19
N PHE A 213 -6.20 3.07 1.19
CA PHE A 213 -6.88 2.63 2.40
C PHE A 213 -6.81 1.11 2.55
N MET A 214 -6.36 0.65 3.71
CA MET A 214 -6.25 -0.77 4.07
C MET A 214 -7.24 -1.08 5.21
N PRO A 215 -8.54 -1.24 4.89
CA PRO A 215 -9.57 -1.39 5.90
C PRO A 215 -9.51 -2.76 6.59
N MET A 216 -8.87 -3.77 5.99
CA MET A 216 -9.00 -5.17 6.40
C MET A 216 -10.48 -5.56 6.50
N ARG A 217 -10.98 -5.82 7.72
CA ARG A 217 -12.39 -6.12 8.02
C ARG A 217 -13.21 -4.89 8.45
N ASN A 218 -12.62 -3.70 8.45
CA ASN A 218 -13.25 -2.46 8.88
C ASN A 218 -13.83 -1.63 7.71
N SER A 219 -14.63 -2.28 6.86
CA SER A 219 -15.24 -1.64 5.70
C SER A 219 -16.28 -0.57 6.06
N LEU A 220 -16.92 -0.67 7.23
CA LEU A 220 -17.90 0.31 7.68
C LEU A 220 -17.27 1.67 7.96
N ASP A 221 -16.15 1.72 8.66
CA ASP A 221 -15.46 2.98 8.95
C ASP A 221 -14.88 3.59 7.68
N LEU A 222 -14.37 2.76 6.76
CA LEU A 222 -13.98 3.23 5.43
C LEU A 222 -15.17 3.86 4.69
N LYS A 223 -16.33 3.20 4.66
CA LYS A 223 -17.55 3.74 4.04
C LYS A 223 -17.95 5.08 4.68
N ASN A 224 -17.90 5.17 6.01
CA ASN A 224 -18.25 6.40 6.73
C ASN A 224 -17.25 7.53 6.45
N LEU A 225 -15.95 7.21 6.39
CA LEU A 225 -14.89 8.15 6.03
C LEU A 225 -15.11 8.71 4.62
N LEU A 226 -15.38 7.84 3.65
CA LEU A 226 -15.59 8.20 2.25
C LEU A 226 -16.95 8.90 2.01
N SER A 227 -17.89 8.78 2.95
CA SER A 227 -19.14 9.53 2.90
C SER A 227 -19.01 10.94 3.50
N ASP A 228 -17.89 11.25 4.16
CA ASP A 228 -17.64 12.55 4.77
C ASP A 228 -17.24 13.59 3.70
N ARG A 229 -18.24 14.30 3.19
CA ARG A 229 -18.07 15.35 2.18
C ARG A 229 -17.13 16.47 2.59
N LYS A 230 -16.83 16.67 3.88
CA LYS A 230 -15.87 17.69 4.32
C LYS A 230 -14.43 17.26 4.02
N LEU A 231 -14.16 15.95 4.06
CA LEU A 231 -12.85 15.37 3.73
C LEU A 231 -12.63 15.29 2.22
N LEU A 232 -13.68 15.08 1.42
CA LEU A 232 -13.58 14.94 -0.04
C LEU A 232 -13.66 16.24 -0.84
N LYS A 233 -13.86 17.40 -0.20
CA LYS A 233 -14.25 18.66 -0.87
C LYS A 233 -13.15 19.39 -1.66
N VAL A 234 -12.15 18.67 -2.17
CA VAL A 234 -10.99 19.25 -2.88
C VAL A 234 -10.66 18.57 -4.21
N ALA A 235 -11.29 17.44 -4.55
CA ALA A 235 -11.02 16.76 -5.82
C ALA A 235 -11.79 17.32 -7.03
N GLU A 236 -12.76 18.22 -6.85
CA GLU A 236 -13.69 18.67 -7.92
C GLU A 236 -13.41 20.07 -8.50
N LYS A 237 -12.30 20.72 -8.13
CA LYS A 237 -11.91 22.01 -8.72
C LYS A 237 -10.55 21.91 -9.41
N GLN A 238 -10.52 21.25 -10.58
CA GLN A 238 -9.53 21.45 -11.64
C GLN A 238 -10.04 20.85 -12.94
#